data_AF-A0A140GJZ2-F1
#
_entry.id   AF-A0A140GJZ2-F1
#
_cell.length_a   1.000
_cell.length_b   1.000
_cell.length_c   1.000
_cell.angle_alpha   90.00
_cell.angle_beta   90.00
_cell.angle_gamma   90.00
#
_symmetry.space_group_name_H-M   'P 1'
#
loop_
_entity.id
_entity.type
_entity.pdbx_description
1 polymer ?
#
loop_
_entity_poly.entity_id
_entity_poly.type
_entity_poly.pdbx_seq_one_letter_code
_entity_poly.pdbx_strand_id
1 'polypeptide(L)'
;WWDGEGSSGGKTKPKFFQAHDLTNSLIEQLTILNPPVQVFSIDNADTLELAYITIDGSAGDSLGKNTDGFDIGSSTGVTIEYATVYNQDDCLA
;
A
#
# COMPACT_ATOMS: atom_id res chain seq x y z
N TRP A 1 13.42 8.61 -2.23
CA TRP A 1 13.31 7.86 -3.51
C TRP A 1 12.58 8.64 -4.58
N TRP A 2 11.54 9.39 -4.21
CA TRP A 2 10.76 10.23 -5.12
C TRP A 2 11.63 11.10 -6.03
N ASP A 3 11.36 10.95 -7.32
CA ASP A 3 12.03 11.59 -8.44
C ASP A 3 11.01 11.94 -9.56
N GLY A 4 9.71 11.94 -9.26
CA GLY A 4 8.62 12.20 -10.21
C GLY A 4 8.25 11.01 -11.10
N GLU A 5 9.04 9.93 -11.10
CA GLU A 5 8.88 8.83 -12.05
C GLU A 5 8.20 7.58 -11.46
N GLY A 6 8.04 7.50 -10.14
CA GLY A 6 7.37 6.39 -9.47
C GLY A 6 8.00 5.03 -9.84
N SER A 7 7.18 4.01 -10.10
CA SER A 7 7.63 2.71 -10.63
C SER A 7 7.75 2.68 -12.16
N SER A 8 7.47 3.79 -12.84
CA SER A 8 7.51 3.89 -14.31
C SER A 8 8.92 4.20 -14.86
N GLY A 9 9.86 4.63 -14.01
CA GLY A 9 11.20 5.00 -14.42
C GLY A 9 12.05 5.57 -13.29
N GLY A 10 13.19 6.20 -13.66
CA GLY A 10 14.11 6.81 -12.71
C GLY A 10 14.85 5.80 -11.84
N LYS A 11 14.95 6.08 -10.54
CA LYS A 11 15.55 5.14 -9.58
C LYS A 11 14.66 3.91 -9.43
N THR A 12 15.27 2.73 -9.26
CA THR A 12 14.56 1.55 -8.73
C THR A 12 14.15 1.82 -7.28
N LYS A 13 12.86 1.65 -6.99
CA LYS A 13 12.26 1.96 -5.68
C LYS A 13 11.67 0.65 -5.11
N PRO A 14 11.91 0.32 -3.83
CA PRO A 14 11.35 -0.89 -3.25
C PRO A 14 9.86 -0.69 -2.93
N LYS A 15 9.04 -1.71 -3.19
CA LYS A 15 7.69 -1.83 -2.61
C LYS A 15 7.80 -1.95 -1.09
N PHE A 16 6.79 -1.48 -0.36
CA PHE A 16 6.90 -1.32 1.09
C PHE A 16 6.61 -2.62 1.88
N PHE A 17 5.43 -3.23 1.71
CA PHE A 17 4.98 -4.37 2.52
C PHE A 17 4.33 -5.45 1.66
N GLN A 18 4.79 -6.69 1.80
CA GLN A 18 4.18 -7.87 1.17
C GLN A 18 3.32 -8.60 2.20
N ALA A 19 2.00 -8.50 2.05
CA ALA A 19 1.00 -9.24 2.81
C ALA A 19 0.58 -10.48 1.99
N HIS A 20 1.55 -11.33 1.68
CA HIS A 20 1.37 -12.50 0.81
C HIS A 20 1.11 -13.76 1.64
N ASP A 21 0.32 -14.68 1.08
CA ASP A 21 0.07 -16.01 1.66
C ASP A 21 -0.48 -15.98 3.10
N LEU A 22 -1.24 -14.94 3.44
CA LEU A 22 -1.89 -14.80 4.75
C LEU A 22 -3.27 -15.46 4.74
N THR A 23 -3.52 -16.33 5.71
CA THR A 23 -4.81 -17.00 5.89
C THR A 23 -5.39 -16.69 7.26
N ASN A 24 -6.67 -16.30 7.32
CA ASN A 24 -7.40 -16.02 8.57
C ASN A 24 -6.59 -15.12 9.53
N SER A 25 -6.15 -13.97 9.00
CA SER A 25 -5.16 -13.08 9.62
C SER A 25 -5.71 -11.66 9.76
N LEU A 26 -5.16 -10.92 10.72
CA LEU A 26 -5.48 -9.51 10.99
C LEU A 26 -4.19 -8.67 10.97
N ILE A 27 -4.21 -7.56 10.23
CA ILE A 27 -3.21 -6.50 10.30
C ILE A 27 -3.94 -5.24 10.77
N GLU A 28 -3.56 -4.68 11.92
CA GLU A 28 -4.28 -3.53 12.46
C GLU A 28 -3.36 -2.44 13.03
N GLN A 29 -3.88 -1.21 13.03
CA GLN A 29 -3.31 -0.05 13.74
C GLN A 29 -1.88 0.34 13.30
N LEU A 30 -1.52 0.06 12.04
CA LEU A 30 -0.26 0.51 11.47
C LEU A 30 -0.39 1.92 10.89
N THR A 31 0.63 2.74 11.14
CA THR A 31 0.83 4.02 10.45
C THR A 31 2.08 3.93 9.58
N ILE A 32 1.92 4.08 8.27
CA ILE A 32 3.00 4.11 7.28
C ILE A 32 3.20 5.55 6.82
N LEU A 33 4.45 6.03 6.87
CA LEU A 33 4.81 7.38 6.46
C LEU A 33 5.72 7.35 5.24
N ASN A 34 5.42 8.21 4.26
CA ASN A 34 6.30 8.55 3.13
C ASN A 34 6.85 7.33 2.35
N PRO A 35 5.98 6.45 1.83
CA PRO A 35 6.41 5.25 1.14
C PRO A 35 7.14 5.57 -0.18
N PRO A 36 8.19 4.82 -0.58
CA PRO A 36 8.93 5.08 -1.81
C PRO A 36 8.08 4.96 -3.09
N VAL A 37 7.21 3.94 -3.12
CA VAL A 37 6.21 3.55 -4.15
C VAL A 37 5.07 2.80 -3.44
N GLN A 38 4.46 1.76 -4.02
CA GLN A 38 3.29 1.05 -3.48
C GLN A 38 3.48 0.53 -2.06
N VAL A 39 2.41 0.58 -1.27
CA VAL A 39 2.43 0.27 0.16
C VAL A 39 2.13 -1.19 0.45
N PHE A 40 0.87 -1.61 0.45
CA PHE A 40 0.49 -3.00 0.70
C PHE A 40 0.32 -3.74 -0.62
N SER A 41 1.20 -4.69 -0.89
CA SER A 41 0.96 -5.73 -1.89
C SER A 41 0.32 -6.92 -1.20
N ILE A 42 -0.98 -7.13 -1.44
CA ILE A 42 -1.77 -8.24 -0.92
C ILE A 42 -1.91 -9.24 -2.07
N ASP A 43 -1.40 -10.46 -1.90
CA ASP A 43 -1.47 -11.49 -2.94
C ASP A 43 -1.63 -12.86 -2.31
N ASN A 44 -2.41 -13.73 -2.97
CA ASN A 44 -2.73 -15.08 -2.49
C ASN A 44 -3.22 -15.13 -1.01
N ALA A 45 -3.97 -14.13 -0.58
CA ALA A 45 -4.55 -14.07 0.76
C ALA A 45 -5.95 -14.70 0.79
N ASP A 46 -6.28 -15.35 1.91
CA ASP A 46 -7.61 -15.92 2.18
C ASP A 46 -8.10 -15.46 3.55
N THR A 47 -9.16 -14.65 3.57
CA THR A 47 -9.74 -14.11 4.80
C THR A 47 -8.71 -13.27 5.58
N LEU A 48 -8.27 -12.17 4.96
CA LEU A 48 -7.36 -11.20 5.55
C LEU A 48 -8.12 -9.91 5.90
N GLU A 49 -8.01 -9.47 7.15
CA GLU A 49 -8.55 -8.19 7.60
C GLU A 49 -7.42 -7.17 7.78
N LEU A 50 -7.60 -5.97 7.23
CA LEU A 50 -6.76 -4.81 7.47
C LEU A 50 -7.60 -3.69 8.09
N ALA A 51 -7.36 -3.37 9.36
CA ALA A 51 -8.18 -2.44 10.13
C ALA A 51 -7.38 -1.26 10.68
N TYR A 52 -7.95 -0.05 10.66
CA TYR A 52 -7.35 1.15 11.25
C TYR A 52 -5.95 1.48 10.70
N ILE A 53 -5.72 1.20 9.42
CA ILE A 53 -4.46 1.49 8.75
C ILE A 53 -4.41 2.97 8.35
N THR A 54 -3.32 3.65 8.69
CA THR A 54 -3.04 4.99 8.18
C THR A 54 -1.85 4.94 7.22
N ILE A 55 -2.05 5.42 6.00
CA ILE A 55 -0.98 5.65 5.03
C ILE A 55 -0.91 7.16 4.81
N ASP A 56 0.18 7.78 5.27
CA ASP A 56 0.43 9.20 5.07
C ASP A 56 1.70 9.42 4.24
N GLY A 57 1.47 9.55 2.93
CA GLY A 57 2.43 9.95 1.94
C GLY A 57 2.28 11.42 1.52
N SER A 58 1.61 12.28 2.30
CA SER A 58 1.34 13.68 1.91
C SER A 58 2.60 14.51 1.60
N ALA A 59 3.75 14.19 2.21
CA ALA A 59 5.02 14.84 1.86
C ALA A 59 5.47 14.54 0.41
N GLY A 60 4.87 13.53 -0.21
CA GLY A 60 5.09 13.10 -1.58
C GLY A 60 4.34 13.91 -2.64
N ASP A 61 3.40 14.80 -2.30
CA ASP A 61 2.50 15.43 -3.28
C ASP A 61 3.19 16.08 -4.50
N SER A 62 4.44 16.53 -4.34
CA SER A 62 5.23 17.13 -5.42
C SER A 62 5.95 16.15 -6.35
N LEU A 63 6.39 14.99 -5.85
CA LEU A 63 7.34 14.10 -6.55
C LEU A 63 7.07 12.59 -6.36
N GLY A 64 6.20 12.23 -5.42
CA GLY A 64 5.67 10.90 -5.21
C GLY A 64 4.77 10.50 -6.37
N LYS A 65 4.81 9.23 -6.72
CA LYS A 65 4.08 8.63 -7.84
C LYS A 65 4.07 7.12 -7.65
N ASN A 66 2.99 6.44 -8.03
CA ASN A 66 2.82 5.00 -7.81
C ASN A 66 2.98 4.61 -6.33
N THR A 67 2.38 5.41 -5.44
CA THR A 67 2.34 5.21 -3.98
C THR A 67 1.01 4.59 -3.57
N ASP A 68 0.61 3.56 -4.28
CA ASP A 68 -0.68 2.89 -4.18
C ASP A 68 -0.89 2.39 -2.73
N GLY A 69 -2.09 2.57 -2.20
CA GLY A 69 -2.40 2.24 -0.81
C GLY A 69 -2.46 0.73 -0.59
N PHE A 70 -3.37 0.08 -1.32
CA PHE A 70 -3.60 -1.36 -1.26
C PHE A 70 -3.72 -1.92 -2.68
N ASP A 71 -2.74 -2.73 -3.09
CA ASP A 71 -2.78 -3.51 -4.34
C ASP A 71 -3.25 -4.92 -4.00
N ILE A 72 -4.38 -5.38 -4.56
CA ILE A 72 -4.90 -6.73 -4.29
C ILE A 72 -4.83 -7.61 -5.53
N GLY A 73 -3.99 -8.65 -5.46
CA GLY A 73 -3.92 -9.75 -6.42
C GLY A 73 -4.45 -11.05 -5.82
N SER A 74 -4.96 -11.94 -6.66
CA SER A 74 -5.21 -13.39 -6.38
C SER A 74 -5.75 -13.75 -4.99
N SER A 75 -6.61 -12.92 -4.40
CA SER A 75 -7.03 -13.06 -3.00
C SER A 75 -8.55 -13.19 -2.88
N THR A 76 -9.02 -13.84 -1.80
CA THR A 76 -10.46 -13.97 -1.48
C THR A 76 -10.71 -13.56 -0.03
N GLY A 77 -11.83 -12.88 0.23
CA GLY A 77 -12.21 -12.52 1.59
C GLY A 77 -11.32 -11.44 2.24
N VAL A 78 -10.71 -10.56 1.45
CA VAL A 78 -9.97 -9.40 1.99
C VAL A 78 -10.96 -8.33 2.46
N THR A 79 -10.85 -7.91 3.71
CA THR A 79 -11.63 -6.80 4.28
C THR A 79 -10.69 -5.68 4.67
N ILE A 80 -10.90 -4.48 4.14
CA ILE A 80 -10.16 -3.27 4.53
C ILE A 80 -11.15 -2.31 5.17
N GLU A 81 -10.94 -1.95 6.43
CA GLU A 81 -11.85 -1.05 7.15
C GLU A 81 -11.12 0.01 7.97
N TYR A 82 -11.78 1.17 8.08
CA TYR A 82 -11.27 2.34 8.82
C TYR A 82 -9.89 2.83 8.36
N ALA A 83 -9.52 2.58 7.11
CA ALA A 83 -8.27 3.05 6.53
C ALA A 83 -8.33 4.56 6.24
N THR A 84 -7.22 5.26 6.48
CA THR A 84 -6.99 6.65 6.08
C THR A 84 -5.79 6.71 5.16
N VAL A 85 -5.96 7.23 3.94
CA VAL A 85 -4.91 7.23 2.90
C VAL A 85 -4.72 8.65 2.35
N TYR A 86 -3.50 9.15 2.47
CA TYR A 86 -2.99 10.34 1.77
C TYR A 86 -1.84 9.88 0.86
N ASN A 87 -2.06 9.83 -0.45
CA ASN A 87 -1.08 9.31 -1.41
C ASN A 87 -1.20 10.00 -2.78
N GLN A 88 -0.38 9.54 -3.74
CA GLN A 88 -0.29 10.10 -5.11
C GLN A 88 -0.69 9.09 -6.20
N ASP A 89 -1.39 8.02 -5.85
CA ASP A 89 -1.87 7.01 -6.79
C ASP A 89 -3.13 6.32 -6.23
N ASP A 90 -3.51 5.16 -6.75
CA ASP A 90 -4.71 4.46 -6.31
C ASP A 90 -4.77 4.25 -4.79
N CYS A 91 -5.92 4.59 -4.20
CA CYS A 91 -6.19 4.26 -2.80
C CYS A 91 -6.38 2.74 -2.63
N LEU A 92 -7.00 2.09 -3.62
CA LEU A 92 -7.23 0.66 -3.75
C LEU A 92 -7.18 0.28 -5.23
N ALA A 93 -6.44 -0.77 -5.59
CA ALA A 93 -6.33 -1.33 -6.93
C ALA A 93 -6.59 -2.84 -6.96
#